data_AF-A0AAW6XZB0-F1
#
_entry.id   AF-A0AAW6XZB0-F1
#
_cell.length_a   1.000
_cell.length_b   1.000
_cell.length_c   1.000
_cell.angle_alpha   90.00
_cell.angle_beta   90.00
_cell.angle_gamma   90.00
#
_symmetry.space_group_name_H-M   'P 1'
#
loop_
_entity.id
_entity.type
_entity.pdbx_description
1 polymer ?
#
loop_
_entity_poly.entity_id
_entity_poly.type
_entity_poly.pdbx_seq_one_letter_code
_entity_poly.pdbx_strand_id
1 'polypeptide(L)'
;KQRDDLEEVALDAVNRMRSQQNGMGLGEILLYVLLEQILEAPKVLSKIELNQARGQIHSRCDAIHLLTPDGQRTTSSIVFGTSSVIGNIGDAITAALDRVV
;
A
#
# COMPACT_ATOMS: atom_id res chain seq x y z
N LYS A 1 -19.71 -8.51 31.14
CA LYS A 1 -20.44 -7.99 29.96
C LYS A 1 -19.62 -6.94 29.22
N GLN A 2 -19.60 -5.66 29.61
CA GLN A 2 -18.86 -4.63 28.84
C GLN A 2 -17.32 -4.82 28.76
N ARG A 3 -16.71 -5.56 29.70
CA ARG A 3 -15.29 -5.95 29.65
C ARG A 3 -15.00 -7.11 28.69
N ASP A 4 -15.93 -8.06 28.57
CA ASP A 4 -15.78 -9.22 27.68
C ASP A 4 -15.84 -8.78 26.22
N ASP A 5 -16.75 -7.85 25.91
CA ASP A 5 -16.92 -7.29 24.57
C ASP A 5 -15.66 -6.52 24.11
N LEU A 6 -14.95 -5.88 25.04
CA LEU A 6 -13.73 -5.11 24.76
C LEU A 6 -12.53 -6.03 24.52
N GLU A 7 -12.46 -7.13 25.26
CA GLU A 7 -11.43 -8.14 25.13
C GLU A 7 -11.60 -8.94 23.82
N GLU A 8 -12.84 -9.24 23.42
CA GLU A 8 -13.16 -9.87 22.14
C GLU A 8 -12.73 -9.01 20.94
N VAL A 9 -13.03 -7.70 20.96
CA VAL A 9 -12.62 -6.76 19.91
C VAL A 9 -11.10 -6.63 19.83
N ALA A 10 -10.42 -6.59 20.97
CA ALA A 10 -8.96 -6.55 21.02
C ALA A 10 -8.34 -7.85 20.46
N LEU A 11 -8.93 -9.01 20.79
CA LEU A 11 -8.48 -10.30 20.29
C LEU A 11 -8.69 -10.43 18.77
N ASP A 12 -9.83 -9.97 18.24
CA ASP A 12 -10.11 -9.93 16.80
C ASP A 12 -9.11 -9.01 16.08
N ALA A 13 -8.82 -7.83 16.63
CA ALA A 13 -7.80 -6.92 16.08
C ALA A 13 -6.41 -7.58 16.03
N VAL A 14 -5.99 -8.24 17.11
CA VAL A 14 -4.70 -8.96 17.15
C VAL A 14 -4.68 -10.13 16.16
N ASN A 15 -5.77 -10.88 16.03
CA ASN A 15 -5.88 -11.97 15.08
C ASN A 15 -5.86 -11.48 13.63
N ARG A 16 -6.46 -10.33 13.34
CA ARG A 16 -6.37 -9.66 12.03
C ARG A 16 -4.96 -9.15 11.75
N MET A 17 -4.26 -8.61 12.72
CA MET A 17 -2.84 -8.21 12.56
C MET A 17 -1.93 -9.42 12.34
N ARG A 18 -2.20 -10.54 13.02
CA ARG A 18 -1.47 -11.80 12.87
C ARG A 18 -1.80 -12.53 11.57
N SER A 19 -3.02 -12.43 11.05
CA SER A 19 -3.36 -12.93 9.71
C SER A 19 -2.83 -12.02 8.60
N GLN A 20 -2.61 -10.73 8.91
CA GLN A 20 -1.88 -9.77 8.08
C GLN A 20 -0.34 -9.87 8.19
N GLN A 21 0.22 -11.00 8.61
CA GLN A 21 1.68 -11.27 8.49
C GLN A 21 2.19 -11.23 7.02
N ASN A 22 1.31 -10.99 6.04
CA ASN A 22 1.62 -10.72 4.64
C ASN A 22 1.32 -9.29 4.16
N GLY A 23 0.92 -8.36 5.04
CA GLY A 23 0.16 -7.17 4.65
C GLY A 23 0.95 -5.88 4.36
N MET A 24 2.11 -5.69 5.00
CA MET A 24 2.94 -4.49 4.79
C MET A 24 4.40 -4.83 5.13
N GLY A 25 5.17 -5.16 4.09
CA GLY A 25 6.61 -5.39 4.22
C GLY A 25 7.39 -4.08 4.18
N LEU A 26 8.71 -4.20 4.33
CA LEU A 26 9.64 -3.07 4.21
C LEU A 26 9.49 -2.34 2.87
N GLY A 27 9.13 -3.07 1.80
CA GLY A 27 8.92 -2.50 0.46
C GLY A 27 7.79 -1.48 0.44
N GLU A 28 6.64 -1.80 1.03
CA GLU A 28 5.48 -0.91 1.05
C GLU A 28 5.73 0.32 1.93
N ILE A 29 6.44 0.16 3.06
CA ILE A 29 6.84 1.28 3.91
C ILE A 29 7.73 2.25 3.14
N LEU A 30 8.77 1.74 2.47
CA LEU A 30 9.67 2.57 1.66
C LEU A 30 8.94 3.24 0.49
N LEU A 31 8.01 2.53 -0.15
CA LEU A 31 7.16 3.07 -1.21
C LEU A 31 6.32 4.25 -0.71
N TYR A 32 5.68 4.12 0.46
CA TYR A 32 4.87 5.21 1.02
C TYR A 32 5.72 6.40 1.46
N VAL A 33 6.89 6.17 2.05
CA VAL A 33 7.81 7.27 2.39
C VAL A 33 8.24 8.02 1.13
N LEU A 34 8.63 7.31 0.07
CA LEU A 34 9.03 7.94 -1.19
C LEU A 34 7.89 8.76 -1.80
N LEU A 35 6.70 8.17 -1.95
CA LEU A 35 5.58 8.84 -2.61
C LEU A 35 4.99 9.96 -1.74
N GLU A 36 4.73 9.70 -0.46
CA GLU A 36 4.01 10.65 0.40
C GLU A 36 4.93 11.73 0.98
N GLN A 37 6.18 11.40 1.36
CA GLN A 37 7.06 12.36 2.06
C GLN A 37 8.07 13.05 1.14
N ILE A 38 8.57 12.35 0.13
CA ILE A 38 9.60 12.92 -0.77
C ILE A 38 8.97 13.56 -2.00
N LEU A 39 7.97 12.90 -2.60
CA LEU A 39 7.28 13.41 -3.78
C LEU A 39 5.99 14.18 -3.46
N GLU A 40 5.64 14.28 -2.18
CA GLU A 40 4.42 14.97 -1.69
C GLU A 40 3.14 14.52 -2.41
N ALA A 41 3.11 13.29 -2.93
CA ALA A 41 1.96 12.73 -3.60
C ALA A 41 1.03 12.12 -2.54
N PRO A 42 -0.16 12.71 -2.26
CA PRO A 42 -1.10 12.12 -1.32
C PRO A 42 -1.57 10.74 -1.77
N LYS A 43 -1.67 9.82 -0.80
CA LYS A 43 -2.25 8.50 -1.02
C LYS A 43 -3.75 8.59 -1.25
N VAL A 44 -4.22 7.90 -2.28
CA VAL A 44 -5.64 7.75 -2.62
C VAL A 44 -6.16 6.40 -2.14
N LEU A 45 -5.42 5.31 -2.40
CA LEU A 45 -5.75 3.95 -1.95
C LEU A 45 -4.48 3.20 -1.55
N SER A 46 -4.51 2.58 -0.38
CA SER A 46 -3.48 1.68 0.14
C SER A 46 -3.67 0.24 -0.32
N LYS A 47 -2.64 -0.60 -0.14
CA LYS A 47 -2.69 -2.05 -0.41
C LYS A 47 -3.85 -2.73 0.29
N ILE A 48 -4.13 -2.33 1.53
CA ILE A 48 -5.21 -2.90 2.35
C ILE A 48 -6.56 -2.57 1.70
N GLU A 49 -6.77 -1.33 1.31
CA GLU A 49 -8.01 -0.89 0.66
C GLU A 49 -8.19 -1.53 -0.72
N LEU A 50 -7.11 -1.64 -1.49
CA LEU A 50 -7.11 -2.35 -2.78
C LEU A 50 -7.46 -3.83 -2.63
N ASN A 51 -6.97 -4.49 -1.58
CA ASN A 51 -7.27 -5.90 -1.29
C ASN A 51 -8.69 -6.09 -0.72
N GLN A 52 -9.27 -5.05 -0.11
CA GLN A 52 -10.62 -5.09 0.45
C GLN A 52 -11.71 -4.64 -0.53
N ALA A 53 -11.33 -4.02 -1.65
CA ALA A 53 -12.26 -3.66 -2.72
C ALA A 53 -12.98 -4.92 -3.24
N ARG A 54 -14.29 -5.03 -2.94
CA ARG A 54 -15.09 -6.21 -3.22
C ARG A 54 -15.21 -6.46 -4.74
N GLY A 55 -14.45 -7.42 -5.26
CA GLY A 55 -14.51 -7.88 -6.64
C GLY A 55 -13.39 -8.87 -6.95
N GLN A 56 -13.58 -9.71 -7.98
CA GLN A 56 -12.57 -10.69 -8.44
C GLN A 56 -11.29 -10.05 -9.02
N ILE A 57 -11.22 -8.71 -9.08
CA ILE A 57 -10.09 -7.98 -9.65
C ILE A 57 -9.16 -7.60 -8.51
N HIS A 58 -8.04 -8.32 -8.41
CA HIS A 58 -6.97 -8.01 -7.48
C HIS A 58 -6.06 -6.98 -8.13
N SER A 59 -5.85 -5.84 -7.48
CA SER A 59 -4.89 -4.85 -7.99
C SER A 59 -3.49 -5.44 -7.98
N ARG A 60 -2.76 -5.28 -9.09
CA ARG A 60 -1.34 -5.66 -9.14
C ARG A 60 -0.44 -4.67 -8.41
N CYS A 61 -0.90 -3.42 -8.26
CA CYS A 61 -0.18 -2.38 -7.52
C CYS A 61 -0.45 -2.48 -6.02
N ASP A 62 0.53 -2.02 -5.24
CA ASP A 62 0.42 -1.96 -3.78
C ASP A 62 -0.22 -0.65 -3.30
N ALA A 63 -0.24 0.41 -4.11
CA ALA A 63 -0.99 1.63 -3.79
C ALA A 63 -1.28 2.52 -5.01
N ILE A 64 -2.19 3.47 -4.81
CA ILE A 64 -2.55 4.53 -5.75
C ILE A 64 -2.36 5.88 -5.06
N HIS A 65 -1.61 6.78 -5.70
CA HIS A 65 -1.34 8.14 -5.22
C HIS A 65 -1.71 9.16 -6.30
N LEU A 66 -1.87 10.43 -5.90
CA LEU A 66 -2.11 11.53 -6.81
C LEU A 66 -0.91 12.48 -6.78
N LEU A 67 -0.15 12.56 -7.86
CA LEU A 67 0.98 13.48 -7.99
C LEU A 67 0.54 14.74 -8.70
N THR A 68 0.71 15.89 -8.06
CA THR A 68 0.48 17.20 -8.68
C THR A 68 1.81 17.95 -8.73
N PRO A 69 2.44 18.09 -9.91
CA PRO A 69 3.72 18.78 -10.04
C PRO A 69 3.62 20.23 -9.54
N ASP A 70 4.53 20.61 -8.64
CA ASP A 70 4.79 21.97 -8.10
C ASP A 70 3.71 23.03 -8.37
N GLY A 71 2.57 22.90 -7.70
CA GLY A 71 1.52 23.92 -7.69
C GLY A 71 0.71 24.09 -8.98
N GLN A 72 0.96 23.29 -10.01
CA GLN A 72 0.17 23.26 -11.25
C GLN A 72 -1.18 22.57 -10.98
N ARG A 73 -2.15 23.33 -10.43
CA ARG A 73 -3.52 22.85 -10.12
C ARG A 73 -4.29 22.28 -11.30
N THR A 74 -3.79 22.46 -12.53
CA THR A 74 -4.44 22.03 -13.76
C THR A 74 -4.08 20.62 -14.21
N THR A 75 -3.04 20.01 -13.64
CA THR A 75 -2.60 18.67 -14.04
C THR A 75 -2.22 17.84 -12.83
N SER A 76 -3.04 16.83 -12.53
CA SER A 76 -2.71 15.79 -11.54
C SER A 76 -2.59 14.46 -12.26
N SER A 77 -1.55 13.70 -11.91
CA SER A 77 -1.28 12.36 -12.44
C SER A 77 -1.63 11.30 -11.40
N ILE A 78 -2.29 10.24 -11.84
CA ILE A 78 -2.49 9.06 -10.99
C ILE A 78 -1.23 8.21 -11.05
N VAL A 79 -0.70 7.86 -9.90
CA VAL A 79 0.52 7.05 -9.75
C VAL A 79 0.16 5.70 -9.14
N PHE A 80 0.44 4.62 -9.87
CA PHE A 80 0.31 3.24 -9.39
C PHE A 80 1.67 2.79 -8.83
N GLY A 81 1.75 2.63 -7.52
CA GLY A 81 2.98 2.25 -6.82
C GLY A 81 3.03 0.75 -6.51
N THR A 82 4.18 0.13 -6.69
CA THR A 82 4.48 -1.20 -6.16
C THR A 82 5.89 -1.25 -5.60
N SER A 83 6.19 -2.28 -4.82
CA SER A 83 7.53 -2.51 -4.28
C SER A 83 7.92 -3.99 -4.42
N SER A 84 9.22 -4.23 -4.47
CA SER A 84 9.82 -5.57 -4.45
C SER A 84 11.09 -5.52 -3.62
N VAL A 85 11.22 -6.43 -2.65
CA VAL A 85 12.40 -6.54 -1.79
C VAL A 85 13.09 -7.86 -2.10
N ILE A 86 14.10 -7.79 -2.95
CA ILE A 86 14.93 -8.93 -3.40
C ILE A 86 16.39 -8.58 -3.10
N GLY A 87 17.21 -9.58 -2.76
CA GLY A 87 18.62 -9.37 -2.39
C GLY A 87 19.48 -8.74 -3.51
N ASN A 88 19.02 -8.80 -4.76
CA ASN A 88 19.61 -8.11 -5.90
C ASN A 88 18.71 -6.96 -6.35
N ILE A 89 19.28 -5.75 -6.49
CA ILE A 89 18.52 -4.56 -6.87
C ILE A 89 18.00 -4.58 -8.32
N GLY A 90 18.74 -5.18 -9.25
CA GLY A 90 18.30 -5.31 -10.65
C GLY A 90 17.09 -6.24 -10.76
N ASP A 91 17.13 -7.36 -10.05
CA ASP A 91 15.99 -8.29 -9.97
C ASP A 91 14.80 -7.63 -9.27
N ALA A 92 15.04 -6.85 -8.21
CA ALA A 92 13.99 -6.11 -7.51
C ALA A 92 13.30 -5.08 -8.42
N ILE A 93 14.06 -4.31 -9.20
CA ILE A 93 13.52 -3.34 -10.17
C ILE A 93 12.71 -4.05 -11.24
N THR A 94 13.25 -5.11 -11.82
CA THR A 94 12.57 -5.89 -12.87
C THR A 94 11.24 -6.46 -12.34
N ALA A 95 11.28 -7.11 -11.18
CA ALA A 95 10.09 -7.68 -10.54
C ALA A 95 9.04 -6.61 -10.16
N ALA A 96 9.47 -5.40 -9.78
CA ALA A 96 8.55 -4.30 -9.49
C ALA A 96 7.89 -3.79 -10.79
N LEU A 97 8.67 -3.57 -11.85
CA LEU A 97 8.13 -3.09 -13.13
C LEU A 97 7.16 -4.09 -13.74
N ASP A 98 7.48 -5.38 -13.74
CA ASP A 98 6.61 -6.43 -14.25
C ASP A 98 5.24 -6.46 -13.55
N ARG A 99 5.13 -5.98 -12.31
CA ARG A 99 3.86 -5.94 -11.58
C ARG A 99 2.96 -4.78 -11.99
N VAL A 100 3.50 -3.69 -12.52
CA VAL A 100 2.72 -2.47 -12.86
C VAL A 100 2.49 -2.29 -14.37
N VAL A 101 2.91 -3.27 -15.19
CA VAL A 101 2.64 -3.35 -16.64
C VAL A 101 1.41 -4.22 -16.93
#